data_AF-A0A2V7RZH9-F1
#
_entry.id   AF-A0A2V7RZH9-F1
#
_cell.length_a   1.000
_cell.length_b   1.000
_cell.length_c   1.000
_cell.angle_alpha   90.00
_cell.angle_beta   90.00
_cell.angle_gamma   90.00
#
_symmetry.space_group_name_H-M   'P 1'
#
loop_
_entity.id
_entity.type
_entity.pdbx_description
1 polymer ?
#
loop_
_entity_poly.entity_id
_entity_poly.type
_entity_poly.pdbx_seq_one_letter_code
_entity_poly.pdbx_strand_id
1 'polypeptide(L)'
;MRGRMSVKTWSMAAAFLAAPALAVAQANTPVVAVLYFDNNSFGKDRGDYDGLGKGIADLLINDMASNPAMRIVERDRIQSILQEQALVQSKTIDAQTAVRIGKLLGAQYMITGGFMSDSKGTLLVTSRVISVETGAITNPVKLQSKGDDVLGLIGQLSTKLNTELKLPALSRQTGDADVKKPASTGANPAGTKQPGNAAKPQKLDVKTALLYSKALDEQDSGHSRKAAELYRAVLQKFPDFGPAQQNLAKVQSSGH
;
A
#
# COMPACT_ATOMS: atom_id res chain seq x y z
N MET A 1 -8.38 79.44 -12.87
CA MET A 1 -8.50 78.97 -11.48
C MET A 1 -10.01 78.89 -11.21
N ARG A 2 -10.69 77.81 -10.81
CA ARG A 2 -10.46 76.59 -10.01
C ARG A 2 -11.38 75.51 -10.65
N GLY A 3 -11.11 74.21 -10.75
CA GLY A 3 -10.56 73.26 -9.78
C GLY A 3 -11.63 72.20 -9.48
N ARG A 4 -11.56 71.04 -10.15
CA ARG A 4 -12.38 69.81 -9.96
C ARG A 4 -12.26 69.25 -8.53
N MET A 5 -13.36 68.77 -7.94
CA MET A 5 -13.40 67.76 -6.86
C MET A 5 -14.69 66.95 -7.06
N SER A 6 -14.70 65.76 -7.68
CA SER A 6 -14.20 64.44 -7.26
C SER A 6 -14.98 63.83 -6.09
N VAL A 7 -15.98 63.01 -6.43
CA VAL A 7 -16.81 62.20 -5.53
C VAL A 7 -15.99 60.97 -5.11
N LYS A 8 -15.72 60.83 -3.82
CA LYS A 8 -15.09 59.62 -3.24
C LYS A 8 -16.17 58.59 -2.94
N THR A 9 -16.24 57.54 -3.74
CA THR A 9 -16.96 56.31 -3.42
C THR A 9 -16.14 55.50 -2.41
N TRP A 10 -16.76 55.08 -1.31
CA TRP A 10 -16.21 54.08 -0.40
C TRP A 10 -16.61 52.69 -0.91
N SER A 11 -15.63 51.92 -1.40
CA SER A 11 -15.81 50.50 -1.67
C SER A 11 -15.57 49.71 -0.38
N MET A 12 -16.64 49.10 0.15
CA MET A 12 -16.57 48.13 1.23
C MET A 12 -16.04 46.81 0.65
N ALA A 13 -14.86 46.38 1.09
CA ALA A 13 -14.27 45.11 0.66
C ALA A 13 -14.99 43.94 1.35
N ALA A 14 -15.73 43.14 0.57
CA ALA A 14 -16.25 41.86 1.02
C ALA A 14 -15.15 40.78 0.89
N ALA A 15 -14.51 40.45 2.01
CA ALA A 15 -13.65 39.28 2.12
C ALA A 15 -14.53 38.04 2.36
N PHE A 16 -14.87 37.31 1.30
CA PHE A 16 -15.48 35.98 1.43
C PHE A 16 -14.39 34.90 1.36
N LEU A 17 -14.35 34.06 2.41
CA LEU A 17 -13.45 32.93 2.57
C LEU A 17 -13.55 31.95 1.38
N ALA A 18 -12.50 31.85 0.59
CA ALA A 18 -12.30 30.73 -0.33
C ALA A 18 -11.65 29.55 0.42
N ALA A 19 -12.45 28.76 1.15
CA ALA A 19 -11.99 27.48 1.69
C ALA A 19 -13.14 26.46 1.77
N PRO A 20 -13.41 25.71 0.67
CA PRO A 20 -13.70 24.29 0.87
C PRO A 20 -13.09 23.34 -0.19
N ALA A 21 -12.32 23.82 -1.18
CA ALA A 21 -11.90 22.97 -2.31
C ALA A 21 -10.96 21.81 -1.92
N LEU A 22 -10.18 21.94 -0.84
CA LEU A 22 -9.26 20.90 -0.37
C LEU A 22 -9.97 19.76 0.38
N ALA A 23 -11.15 19.99 0.96
CA ALA A 23 -11.87 18.97 1.72
C ALA A 23 -12.63 17.98 0.81
N VAL A 24 -13.10 18.44 -0.36
CA VAL A 24 -13.89 17.61 -1.28
C VAL A 24 -13.02 16.59 -2.04
N ALA A 25 -11.73 16.89 -2.24
CA ALA A 25 -10.80 16.00 -2.93
C ALA A 25 -10.46 14.72 -2.13
N GLN A 26 -10.58 14.75 -0.80
CA GLN A 26 -10.35 13.57 0.04
C GLN A 26 -11.55 12.60 0.09
N ALA A 27 -12.74 13.03 -0.35
CA ALA A 27 -13.98 12.26 -0.19
C ALA A 27 -14.19 11.15 -1.22
N ASN A 28 -13.45 11.13 -2.33
CA ASN A 28 -13.72 10.25 -3.48
C ASN A 28 -12.62 9.22 -3.79
N THR A 29 -11.61 9.08 -2.94
CA THR A 29 -10.54 8.09 -3.14
C THR A 29 -10.93 6.74 -2.53
N PRO A 30 -11.06 5.65 -3.33
CA PRO A 30 -11.48 4.36 -2.81
C PRO A 30 -10.46 3.82 -1.80
N VAL A 31 -10.99 3.27 -0.71
CA VAL A 31 -10.20 2.65 0.35
C VAL A 31 -10.06 1.16 0.08
N VAL A 32 -8.83 0.65 0.06
CA VAL A 32 -8.54 -0.75 -0.23
C VAL A 32 -7.72 -1.36 0.90
N ALA A 33 -8.10 -2.55 1.34
CA ALA A 33 -7.35 -3.32 2.33
C ALA A 33 -6.86 -4.65 1.75
N VAL A 34 -5.67 -5.08 2.17
CA VAL A 34 -5.05 -6.33 1.72
C VAL A 34 -4.98 -7.29 2.90
N LEU A 35 -5.71 -8.41 2.85
CA LEU A 35 -5.60 -9.45 3.87
C LEU A 35 -4.35 -10.29 3.67
N TYR A 36 -3.98 -11.04 4.71
CA TYR A 36 -2.89 -12.01 4.63
C TYR A 36 -3.23 -13.11 3.64
N PHE A 37 -2.22 -13.54 2.90
CA PHE A 37 -2.38 -14.55 1.87
C PHE A 37 -2.31 -15.95 2.49
N ASP A 38 -3.24 -16.82 2.10
CA ASP A 38 -3.29 -18.18 2.60
C ASP A 38 -2.12 -19.03 2.06
N ASN A 39 -1.46 -19.78 2.95
CA ASN A 39 -0.44 -20.74 2.55
C ASN A 39 -1.10 -22.01 2.00
N ASN A 40 -1.02 -22.21 0.68
CA ASN A 40 -1.50 -23.39 -0.02
C ASN A 40 -0.34 -24.31 -0.47
N SER A 41 0.86 -24.10 0.07
CA SER A 41 2.03 -24.95 -0.17
C SER A 41 1.79 -26.39 0.32
N PHE A 42 2.49 -27.35 -0.26
CA PHE A 42 2.35 -28.77 0.07
C PHE A 42 3.74 -29.41 0.25
N GLY A 43 3.78 -30.57 0.91
CA GLY A 43 5.03 -31.25 1.23
C GLY A 43 5.49 -31.03 2.68
N LYS A 44 6.63 -31.63 3.02
CA LYS A 44 7.17 -31.65 4.40
C LYS A 44 7.56 -30.25 4.89
N ASP A 45 8.01 -29.40 3.98
CA ASP A 45 8.52 -28.06 4.28
C ASP A 45 7.40 -27.00 4.23
N ARG A 46 6.13 -27.40 4.11
CA ARG A 46 4.98 -26.47 4.04
C ARG A 46 5.01 -25.42 5.16
N GLY A 47 5.29 -25.85 6.39
CA GLY A 47 5.28 -24.99 7.58
C GLY A 47 6.34 -23.90 7.54
N ASP A 48 7.44 -24.11 6.80
CA ASP A 48 8.49 -23.11 6.63
C ASP A 48 7.99 -21.86 5.89
N TYR A 49 6.84 -21.98 5.21
CA TYR A 49 6.23 -20.90 4.45
C TYR A 49 5.07 -20.19 5.16
N ASP A 50 4.63 -20.63 6.34
CA ASP A 50 3.40 -20.10 6.98
C ASP A 50 3.47 -18.57 7.21
N GLY A 51 4.65 -18.01 7.50
CA GLY A 51 4.83 -16.56 7.64
C GLY A 51 4.75 -15.79 6.32
N LEU A 52 5.02 -16.42 5.17
CA LEU A 52 5.19 -15.72 3.88
C LEU A 52 3.95 -14.93 3.47
N GLY A 53 2.76 -15.42 3.83
CA GLY A 53 1.50 -14.75 3.51
C GLY A 53 1.39 -13.34 4.06
N LYS A 54 1.95 -13.10 5.26
CA LYS A 54 2.03 -11.78 5.89
C LYS A 54 3.03 -10.88 5.17
N GLY A 55 4.19 -11.42 4.81
CA GLY A 55 5.20 -10.69 4.02
C GLY A 55 4.69 -10.28 2.65
N ILE A 56 3.99 -11.18 1.93
CA ILE A 56 3.36 -10.87 0.64
C ILE A 56 2.36 -9.72 0.78
N ALA A 57 1.50 -9.76 1.80
CA ALA A 57 0.50 -8.72 2.02
C ALA A 57 1.15 -7.37 2.34
N ASP A 58 2.14 -7.33 3.23
CA ASP A 58 2.84 -6.10 3.57
C ASP A 58 3.61 -5.52 2.36
N LEU A 59 4.29 -6.36 1.57
CA LEU A 59 4.95 -5.94 0.34
C LEU A 59 3.95 -5.35 -0.67
N LEU A 60 2.79 -5.99 -0.83
CA LEU A 60 1.74 -5.50 -1.73
C LEU A 60 1.14 -4.19 -1.23
N ILE A 61 0.93 -4.04 0.08
CA ILE A 61 0.48 -2.78 0.70
C ILE A 61 1.47 -1.65 0.39
N ASN A 62 2.77 -1.89 0.59
CA ASN A 62 3.82 -0.90 0.32
C ASN A 62 3.89 -0.50 -1.16
N ASP A 63 3.81 -1.48 -2.06
CA ASP A 63 3.84 -1.21 -3.50
C ASP A 63 2.59 -0.42 -3.95
N MET A 64 1.39 -0.85 -3.53
CA MET A 64 0.13 -0.19 -3.88
C MET A 64 -0.04 1.19 -3.23
N ALA A 65 0.59 1.45 -2.07
CA ALA A 65 0.53 2.74 -1.40
C ALA A 65 1.15 3.88 -2.24
N SER A 66 1.97 3.54 -3.24
CA SER A 66 2.50 4.52 -4.20
C SER A 66 1.46 5.07 -5.19
N ASN A 67 0.28 4.44 -5.28
CA ASN A 67 -0.79 4.86 -6.18
C ASN A 67 -1.68 5.94 -5.53
N PRO A 68 -1.63 7.21 -5.98
CA PRO A 68 -2.42 8.29 -5.38
C PRO A 68 -3.93 8.19 -5.69
N ALA A 69 -4.34 7.31 -6.60
CA ALA A 69 -5.75 7.11 -6.96
C ALA A 69 -6.50 6.22 -5.95
N MET A 70 -5.82 5.70 -4.91
CA MET A 70 -6.43 4.88 -3.87
C MET A 70 -5.82 5.15 -2.50
N ARG A 71 -6.57 4.83 -1.45
CA ARG A 71 -6.10 4.84 -0.06
C ARG A 71 -5.91 3.41 0.39
N ILE A 72 -4.67 3.00 0.62
CA ILE A 72 -4.38 1.67 1.17
C ILE A 72 -4.49 1.71 2.69
N VAL A 73 -5.19 0.73 3.27
CA VAL A 73 -5.23 0.54 4.71
C VAL A 73 -3.89 0.01 5.20
N GLU A 74 -3.33 0.65 6.22
CA GLU A 74 -2.07 0.23 6.82
C GLU A 74 -2.16 -1.17 7.45
N ARG A 75 -1.06 -1.92 7.34
CA ARG A 75 -0.92 -3.29 7.86
C ARG A 75 -1.27 -3.38 9.35
N ASP A 76 -0.81 -2.43 10.16
CA ASP A 76 -0.99 -2.44 11.62
C ASP A 76 -2.49 -2.37 12.01
N ARG A 77 -3.28 -1.61 11.24
CA ARG A 77 -4.74 -1.54 11.41
C ARG A 77 -5.46 -2.80 10.96
N ILE A 78 -4.97 -3.46 9.91
CA ILE A 78 -5.49 -4.78 9.51
C ILE A 78 -5.20 -5.80 10.61
N GLN A 79 -3.98 -5.83 11.13
CA GLN A 79 -3.57 -6.73 12.20
C GLN A 79 -4.41 -6.53 13.47
N SER A 80 -4.67 -5.28 13.89
CA SER A 80 -5.49 -5.00 15.07
C SER A 80 -6.92 -5.53 14.90
N ILE A 81 -7.55 -5.29 13.75
CA ILE A 81 -8.90 -5.82 13.48
C ILE A 81 -8.91 -7.34 13.43
N LEU A 82 -7.89 -7.98 12.84
CA LEU A 82 -7.80 -9.44 12.84
C LEU A 82 -7.63 -10.00 14.26
N GLN A 83 -6.89 -9.31 15.15
CA GLN A 83 -6.75 -9.70 16.55
C GLN A 83 -8.08 -9.55 17.31
N GLU A 84 -8.75 -8.42 17.17
CA GLU A 84 -10.06 -8.15 17.79
C GLU A 84 -11.13 -9.16 17.38
N GLN A 85 -11.10 -9.61 16.12
CA GLN A 85 -12.03 -10.62 15.61
C GLN A 85 -11.58 -12.07 15.89
N ALA A 86 -10.45 -12.27 16.58
CA ALA A 86 -9.82 -13.57 16.81
C ALA A 86 -9.52 -14.35 15.51
N LEU A 87 -9.22 -13.64 14.42
CA LEU A 87 -9.01 -14.19 13.08
C LEU A 87 -7.54 -14.33 12.67
N VAL A 88 -6.58 -13.87 13.49
CA VAL A 88 -5.14 -14.03 13.21
C VAL A 88 -4.75 -15.50 13.03
N GLN A 89 -5.41 -16.41 13.75
CA GLN A 89 -5.16 -17.86 13.68
C GLN A 89 -6.01 -18.57 12.63
N SER A 90 -6.96 -17.87 11.99
CA SER A 90 -7.79 -18.49 10.97
C SER A 90 -6.94 -18.78 9.73
N LYS A 91 -6.92 -20.05 9.30
CA LYS A 91 -6.12 -20.49 8.15
C LYS A 91 -6.65 -20.00 6.80
N THR A 92 -7.90 -19.56 6.76
CA THR A 92 -8.56 -19.09 5.54
C THR A 92 -9.63 -18.09 5.92
N ILE A 93 -9.62 -16.92 5.28
CA ILE A 93 -10.68 -15.91 5.43
C ILE A 93 -11.58 -16.01 4.19
N ASP A 94 -12.82 -16.43 4.39
CA ASP A 94 -13.80 -16.49 3.30
C ASP A 94 -14.28 -15.09 2.87
N ALA A 95 -15.02 -15.02 1.77
CA ALA A 95 -15.47 -13.75 1.22
C ALA A 95 -16.43 -13.00 2.15
N GLN A 96 -17.31 -13.70 2.87
CA GLN A 96 -18.26 -13.07 3.78
C GLN A 96 -17.54 -12.44 4.99
N THR A 97 -16.54 -13.13 5.51
CA THR A 97 -15.69 -12.65 6.60
C THR A 97 -14.83 -11.49 6.13
N ALA A 98 -14.26 -11.56 4.91
CA ALA A 98 -13.54 -10.45 4.31
C ALA A 98 -14.41 -9.19 4.17
N VAL A 99 -15.67 -9.33 3.73
CA VAL A 99 -16.64 -8.20 3.68
C VAL A 99 -16.88 -7.62 5.07
N ARG A 100 -17.06 -8.46 6.10
CA ARG A 100 -17.25 -8.00 7.49
C ARG A 100 -16.03 -7.21 7.99
N ILE A 101 -14.83 -7.75 7.79
CA ILE A 101 -13.57 -7.07 8.14
C ILE A 101 -13.45 -5.75 7.37
N GLY A 102 -13.77 -5.75 6.07
CA GLY A 102 -13.75 -4.57 5.23
C GLY A 102 -14.62 -3.44 5.77
N LYS A 103 -15.82 -3.76 6.27
CA LYS A 103 -16.71 -2.79 6.93
C LYS A 103 -16.07 -2.18 8.18
N LEU A 104 -15.43 -2.99 9.03
CA LEU A 104 -14.71 -2.51 10.22
C LEU A 104 -13.53 -1.61 9.85
N LEU A 105 -12.84 -1.93 8.76
CA LEU A 105 -11.73 -1.13 8.23
C LEU A 105 -12.20 0.11 7.48
N GLY A 106 -13.50 0.26 7.16
CA GLY A 106 -13.99 1.29 6.25
C GLY A 106 -13.40 1.14 4.84
N ALA A 107 -13.02 -0.08 4.46
CA ALA A 107 -12.56 -0.41 3.12
C ALA A 107 -13.76 -0.61 2.18
N GLN A 108 -13.61 -0.15 0.94
CA GLN A 108 -14.58 -0.40 -0.13
C GLN A 108 -14.24 -1.68 -0.89
N TYR A 109 -12.95 -2.02 -0.94
CA TYR A 109 -12.45 -3.22 -1.60
C TYR A 109 -11.48 -3.99 -0.69
N MET A 110 -11.63 -5.31 -0.70
CA MET A 110 -10.72 -6.23 -0.03
C MET A 110 -9.93 -7.00 -1.07
N ILE A 111 -8.62 -7.05 -0.92
CA ILE A 111 -7.74 -7.94 -1.67
C ILE A 111 -7.47 -9.16 -0.78
N THR A 112 -7.75 -10.34 -1.32
CA THR A 112 -7.52 -11.63 -0.66
C THR A 112 -6.83 -12.57 -1.62
N GLY A 113 -6.15 -13.57 -1.12
CA GLY A 113 -5.41 -14.47 -1.99
C GLY A 113 -4.74 -15.60 -1.26
N GLY A 114 -3.99 -16.37 -2.00
CA GLY A 114 -3.16 -17.43 -1.46
C GLY A 114 -1.93 -17.62 -2.32
N PHE A 115 -0.91 -18.23 -1.72
CA PHE A 115 0.31 -18.56 -2.41
C PHE A 115 0.64 -20.04 -2.25
N MET A 116 1.50 -20.54 -3.11
CA MET A 116 2.01 -21.90 -3.08
C MET A 116 3.48 -21.84 -3.44
N SER A 117 4.32 -22.42 -2.58
CA SER A 117 5.72 -22.69 -2.89
C SER A 117 5.94 -24.20 -3.02
N ASP A 118 6.74 -24.59 -4.01
CA ASP A 118 7.16 -25.98 -4.19
C ASP A 118 8.59 -26.20 -3.68
N SER A 119 9.01 -27.47 -3.61
CA SER A 119 10.35 -27.85 -3.19
C SER A 119 11.48 -27.35 -4.11
N LYS A 120 11.15 -26.85 -5.31
CA LYS A 120 12.11 -26.24 -6.25
C LYS A 120 12.25 -24.72 -6.02
N GLY A 121 11.49 -24.16 -5.09
CA GLY A 121 11.48 -22.73 -4.78
C GLY A 121 10.59 -21.91 -5.71
N THR A 122 9.80 -22.53 -6.58
CA THR A 122 8.82 -21.80 -7.41
C THR A 122 7.78 -21.17 -6.50
N LEU A 123 7.40 -19.92 -6.75
CA LEU A 123 6.35 -19.21 -6.02
C LEU A 123 5.20 -18.90 -6.97
N LEU A 124 4.00 -19.36 -6.62
CA LEU A 124 2.76 -19.05 -7.31
C LEU A 124 1.86 -18.26 -6.37
N VAL A 125 1.36 -17.12 -6.83
CA VAL A 125 0.47 -16.24 -6.06
C VAL A 125 -0.83 -16.09 -6.84
N THR A 126 -1.93 -16.26 -6.12
CA THR A 126 -3.28 -15.98 -6.62
C THR A 126 -3.91 -14.92 -5.74
N SER A 127 -4.62 -13.98 -6.36
CA SER A 127 -5.29 -12.89 -5.66
C SER A 127 -6.62 -12.58 -6.32
N ARG A 128 -7.58 -12.08 -5.55
CA ARG A 128 -8.88 -11.61 -6.03
C ARG A 128 -9.32 -10.40 -5.24
N VAL A 129 -10.13 -9.56 -5.86
CA VAL A 129 -10.76 -8.41 -5.22
C VAL A 129 -12.19 -8.76 -4.85
N ILE A 130 -12.61 -8.30 -3.67
CA ILE A 130 -13.98 -8.41 -3.18
C ILE A 130 -14.51 -6.99 -2.93
N SER A 131 -15.65 -6.65 -3.53
CA SER A 131 -16.41 -5.44 -3.19
C SER A 131 -17.06 -5.60 -1.81
N VAL A 132 -16.77 -4.71 -0.88
CA VAL A 132 -17.34 -4.75 0.48
C VAL A 132 -18.83 -4.41 0.48
N GLU A 133 -19.27 -3.59 -0.46
CA GLU A 133 -20.67 -3.19 -0.62
C GLU A 133 -21.54 -4.33 -1.15
N THR A 134 -21.10 -4.95 -2.25
CA THR A 134 -21.92 -5.93 -3.00
C THR A 134 -21.57 -7.38 -2.72
N GLY A 135 -20.38 -7.64 -2.15
CA GLY A 135 -19.81 -8.98 -2.05
C GLY A 135 -19.32 -9.55 -3.38
N ALA A 136 -19.38 -8.80 -4.48
CA ALA A 136 -18.91 -9.25 -5.80
C ALA A 136 -17.41 -9.54 -5.77
N ILE A 137 -17.01 -10.66 -6.39
CA ILE A 137 -15.64 -11.14 -6.44
C ILE A 137 -15.15 -11.07 -7.88
N THR A 138 -13.96 -10.48 -8.10
CA THR A 138 -13.34 -10.45 -9.42
C THR A 138 -12.77 -11.82 -9.81
N ASN A 139 -12.49 -12.00 -11.10
CA ASN A 139 -11.69 -13.13 -11.54
C ASN A 139 -10.33 -13.12 -10.81
N PRO A 140 -9.81 -14.29 -10.39
CA PRO A 140 -8.52 -14.35 -9.73
C PRO A 140 -7.38 -13.97 -10.69
N VAL A 141 -6.50 -13.08 -10.23
CA VAL A 141 -5.20 -12.83 -10.84
C VAL A 141 -4.24 -13.92 -10.37
N LYS A 142 -3.56 -14.57 -11.31
CA LYS A 142 -2.57 -15.62 -11.03
C LYS A 142 -1.22 -15.23 -11.62
N LEU A 143 -0.17 -15.29 -10.82
CA LEU A 143 1.20 -15.04 -11.23
C LEU A 143 2.14 -16.09 -10.66
N GLN A 144 3.27 -16.30 -11.33
CA GLN A 144 4.28 -17.28 -10.94
C GLN A 144 5.68 -16.71 -11.14
N SER A 145 6.60 -17.00 -10.23
CA SER A 145 8.02 -16.75 -10.35
C SER A 145 8.83 -17.97 -9.95
N LYS A 146 10.13 -17.97 -10.26
CA LYS A 146 11.07 -19.02 -9.80
C LYS A 146 11.48 -18.83 -8.33
N GLY A 147 10.81 -17.94 -7.60
CA GLY A 147 11.12 -17.58 -6.21
C GLY A 147 12.41 -16.79 -6.00
N ASP A 148 13.08 -16.40 -7.09
CA ASP A 148 14.26 -15.54 -7.06
C ASP A 148 13.90 -14.05 -7.01
N ASP A 149 12.69 -13.68 -7.45
CA ASP A 149 12.23 -12.30 -7.58
C ASP A 149 10.81 -12.09 -7.04
N VAL A 150 10.69 -12.08 -5.72
CA VAL A 150 9.41 -11.82 -5.03
C VAL A 150 8.95 -10.39 -5.27
N LEU A 151 9.83 -9.39 -5.25
CA LEU A 151 9.45 -7.98 -5.49
C LEU A 151 8.93 -7.76 -6.90
N GLY A 152 9.57 -8.35 -7.92
CA GLY A 152 9.07 -8.31 -9.30
C GLY A 152 7.69 -8.98 -9.44
N LEU A 153 7.44 -10.07 -8.71
CA LEU A 153 6.13 -10.73 -8.67
C LEU A 153 5.06 -9.83 -8.02
N ILE A 154 5.40 -9.17 -6.91
CA ILE A 154 4.49 -8.22 -6.22
C ILE A 154 4.17 -7.01 -7.09
N GLY A 155 5.16 -6.40 -7.76
CA GLY A 155 4.92 -5.26 -8.65
C GLY A 155 4.02 -5.62 -9.84
N GLN A 156 4.17 -6.83 -10.40
CA GLN A 156 3.25 -7.34 -11.42
C GLN A 156 1.83 -7.56 -10.86
N LEU A 157 1.72 -8.10 -9.64
CA LEU A 157 0.44 -8.33 -8.99
C LEU A 157 -0.30 -7.01 -8.75
N SER A 158 0.38 -6.03 -8.17
CA SER A 158 -0.10 -4.67 -7.94
C SER A 158 -0.58 -4.01 -9.24
N THR A 159 0.22 -4.07 -10.30
CA THR A 159 -0.15 -3.52 -11.61
C THR A 159 -1.45 -4.15 -12.15
N LYS A 160 -1.57 -5.48 -12.07
CA LYS A 160 -2.78 -6.18 -12.52
C LYS A 160 -3.99 -5.84 -11.64
N LEU A 161 -3.84 -5.82 -10.32
CA LEU A 161 -4.93 -5.48 -9.40
C LEU A 161 -5.40 -4.03 -9.58
N ASN A 162 -4.48 -3.08 -9.80
CA ASN A 162 -4.83 -1.69 -10.12
C ASN A 162 -5.65 -1.58 -11.41
N THR A 163 -5.39 -2.46 -12.38
CA THR A 163 -6.14 -2.52 -13.65
C THR A 163 -7.53 -3.14 -13.46
N GLU A 164 -7.60 -4.26 -12.72
CA GLU A 164 -8.85 -4.98 -12.42
C GLU A 164 -9.83 -4.13 -11.61
N LEU A 165 -9.30 -3.32 -10.67
CA LEU A 165 -10.11 -2.38 -9.90
C LEU A 165 -10.74 -1.29 -10.77
N LYS A 166 -10.31 -1.14 -12.04
CA LYS A 166 -10.74 -0.09 -12.98
C LYS A 166 -10.97 1.23 -12.26
N LEU A 167 -10.03 1.60 -11.40
CA LEU A 167 -10.11 2.87 -10.69
C LEU A 167 -10.14 3.94 -11.78
N PRO A 168 -11.23 4.69 -11.94
CA PRO A 168 -11.25 5.72 -12.96
C PRO A 168 -10.08 6.65 -12.68
N ALA A 169 -9.24 6.91 -13.70
CA ALA A 169 -8.51 8.16 -13.72
C ALA A 169 -9.61 9.22 -13.73
N LEU A 170 -9.82 9.91 -12.61
CA LEU A 170 -10.78 11.00 -12.61
C LEU A 170 -10.35 11.96 -13.70
N SER A 171 -11.24 12.13 -14.68
CA SER A 171 -11.12 13.17 -15.67
C SER A 171 -10.81 14.46 -14.92
N ARG A 172 -9.78 15.20 -15.35
CA ARG A 172 -9.81 16.63 -15.13
C ARG A 172 -11.15 17.07 -15.72
N GLN A 173 -12.12 17.44 -14.88
CA GLN A 173 -13.29 18.13 -15.39
C GLN A 173 -12.76 19.38 -16.07
N THR A 174 -12.76 19.32 -17.40
CA THR A 174 -12.63 20.44 -18.32
C THR A 174 -13.72 21.43 -17.95
N GLY A 175 -13.31 22.52 -17.30
CA GLY A 175 -13.97 23.81 -17.43
C GLY A 175 -13.13 24.63 -18.39
N ASP A 176 -13.65 24.81 -19.60
CA ASP A 176 -12.99 25.52 -20.69
C ASP A 176 -12.64 26.96 -20.31
N ALA A 177 -11.39 27.34 -20.54
CA ALA A 177 -11.01 28.65 -21.02
C ALA A 177 -9.61 28.56 -21.65
N ASP A 178 -9.60 28.62 -22.98
CA ASP A 178 -8.43 28.96 -23.81
C ASP A 178 -7.61 30.10 -23.21
N VAL A 179 -6.39 29.80 -22.71
CA VAL A 179 -5.27 30.75 -22.77
C VAL A 179 -3.94 29.99 -22.89
N LYS A 180 -3.45 29.92 -24.13
CA LYS A 180 -2.06 30.13 -24.58
C LYS A 180 -0.93 29.89 -23.56
N LYS A 181 -0.09 28.89 -23.86
CA LYS A 181 1.27 28.71 -23.32
C LYS A 181 2.10 30.00 -23.46
N PRO A 182 2.89 30.37 -22.43
CA PRO A 182 4.33 30.49 -22.62
C PRO A 182 5.14 29.75 -21.54
N ALA A 183 6.41 29.51 -21.86
CA ALA A 183 7.38 28.81 -21.05
C ALA A 183 8.11 29.71 -20.03
N SER A 184 8.72 29.07 -19.01
CA SER A 184 9.72 29.54 -18.02
C SER A 184 9.16 30.48 -16.91
N THR A 185 9.56 30.49 -15.64
CA THR A 185 10.77 30.03 -14.92
C THR A 185 10.51 30.05 -13.39
N GLY A 186 11.16 29.17 -12.61
CA GLY A 186 11.38 29.29 -11.14
C GLY A 186 10.17 28.92 -10.24
N ALA A 187 10.29 28.26 -9.09
CA ALA A 187 11.41 27.80 -8.29
C ALA A 187 10.96 26.57 -7.48
N ASN A 188 11.89 25.63 -7.28
CA ASN A 188 11.78 24.49 -6.37
C ASN A 188 11.89 24.99 -4.91
N PRO A 189 11.33 24.25 -3.92
CA PRO A 189 12.26 23.65 -2.97
C PRO A 189 11.97 22.19 -2.66
N ALA A 190 12.99 21.37 -2.94
CA ALA A 190 13.58 20.36 -2.06
C ALA A 190 12.66 19.34 -1.38
N GLY A 191 12.42 18.22 -2.08
CA GLY A 191 12.51 16.88 -1.49
C GLY A 191 13.58 16.11 -2.27
N THR A 192 14.72 15.84 -1.64
CA THR A 192 15.94 15.29 -2.23
C THR A 192 15.71 13.89 -2.82
N LYS A 193 15.64 13.80 -4.15
CA LYS A 193 16.09 12.61 -4.87
C LYS A 193 17.61 12.57 -4.78
N GLN A 194 18.15 11.64 -4.02
CA GLN A 194 19.58 11.34 -4.03
C GLN A 194 19.87 10.40 -5.20
N PRO A 195 20.74 10.77 -6.15
CA PRO A 195 21.23 9.84 -7.16
C PRO A 195 22.34 8.99 -6.52
N GLY A 196 21.94 7.90 -5.87
CA GLY A 196 22.86 6.84 -5.44
C GLY A 196 23.03 5.84 -6.56
N ASN A 197 24.27 5.40 -6.80
CA ASN A 197 24.69 4.37 -7.75
C ASN A 197 23.57 3.37 -8.12
N ALA A 198 23.35 3.16 -9.41
CA ALA A 198 22.54 2.06 -9.91
C ALA A 198 23.21 0.71 -9.56
N ALA A 199 23.02 0.29 -8.32
CA ALA A 199 23.09 -1.12 -7.95
C ALA A 199 22.09 -1.84 -8.86
N LYS A 200 22.50 -2.96 -9.46
CA LYS A 200 21.58 -3.83 -10.21
C LYS A 200 20.32 -4.03 -9.36
N PRO A 201 19.10 -3.96 -9.93
CA PRO A 201 17.87 -4.16 -9.16
C PRO A 201 18.01 -5.49 -8.42
N GLN A 202 18.21 -5.40 -7.10
CA GLN A 202 18.47 -6.58 -6.30
C GLN A 202 17.15 -7.32 -6.22
N LYS A 203 17.17 -8.61 -6.59
CA LYS A 203 15.97 -9.44 -6.50
C LYS A 203 15.83 -9.97 -5.08
N LEU A 204 14.64 -9.86 -4.51
CA LEU A 204 14.33 -10.42 -3.20
C LEU A 204 13.94 -11.90 -3.38
N ASP A 205 14.80 -12.81 -2.96
CA ASP A 205 14.47 -14.24 -2.99
C ASP A 205 13.43 -14.60 -1.90
N VAL A 206 12.77 -15.75 -2.08
CA VAL A 206 11.75 -16.25 -1.13
C VAL A 206 12.33 -16.44 0.27
N LYS A 207 13.60 -16.84 0.41
CA LYS A 207 14.23 -17.05 1.72
C LYS A 207 14.36 -15.74 2.50
N THR A 208 14.70 -14.66 1.82
CA THR A 208 14.80 -13.32 2.40
C THR A 208 13.42 -12.75 2.66
N ALA A 209 12.44 -13.00 1.79
CA ALA A 209 11.04 -12.65 2.04
C ALA A 209 10.46 -13.41 3.27
N LEU A 210 10.85 -14.66 3.49
CA LEU A 210 10.50 -15.43 4.69
C LEU A 210 11.15 -14.85 5.95
N LEU A 211 12.42 -14.48 5.88
CA LEU A 211 13.10 -13.82 6.99
C LEU A 211 12.42 -12.49 7.36
N TYR A 212 12.02 -11.71 6.36
CA TYR A 212 11.24 -10.50 6.54
C TYR A 212 9.86 -10.78 7.17
N SER A 213 9.18 -11.81 6.70
CA SER A 213 7.88 -12.23 7.23
C SER A 213 7.98 -12.61 8.71
N LYS A 214 9.04 -13.35 9.09
CA LYS A 214 9.32 -13.68 10.48
C LYS A 214 9.54 -12.43 11.33
N ALA A 215 10.20 -11.40 10.80
CA ALA A 215 10.37 -10.13 11.52
C ALA A 215 9.02 -9.47 11.81
N LEU A 216 8.10 -9.48 10.84
CA LEU A 216 6.73 -8.98 11.02
C LEU A 216 5.95 -9.79 12.08
N ASP A 217 6.11 -11.11 12.11
CA ASP A 217 5.48 -11.96 13.14
C ASP A 217 5.96 -11.62 14.55
N GLU A 218 7.28 -11.43 14.72
CA GLU A 218 7.85 -11.03 16.01
C GLU A 218 7.41 -9.62 16.42
N GLN A 219 7.29 -8.70 15.45
CA GLN A 219 6.75 -7.35 15.69
C GLN A 219 5.30 -7.43 16.20
N ASP A 220 4.46 -8.21 15.54
CA ASP A 220 3.03 -8.34 15.90
C ASP A 220 2.82 -9.07 17.24
N SER A 221 3.79 -9.91 17.61
CA SER A 221 3.82 -10.61 18.90
C SER A 221 4.35 -9.71 20.03
N GLY A 222 4.71 -8.46 19.74
CA GLY A 222 5.31 -7.53 20.72
C GLY A 222 6.76 -7.82 21.06
N HIS A 223 7.43 -8.74 20.35
CA HIS A 223 8.84 -9.08 20.55
C HIS A 223 9.77 -8.09 19.82
N SER A 224 9.65 -6.80 20.13
CA SER A 224 10.31 -5.70 19.40
C SER A 224 11.83 -5.88 19.22
N ARG A 225 12.53 -6.40 20.24
CA ARG A 225 13.98 -6.67 20.16
C ARG A 225 14.30 -7.71 19.08
N LYS A 226 13.57 -8.83 19.08
CA LYS A 226 13.77 -9.92 18.11
C LYS A 226 13.34 -9.52 16.71
N ALA A 227 12.25 -8.75 16.59
CA ALA A 227 11.84 -8.14 15.32
C ALA A 227 12.95 -7.25 14.75
N ALA A 228 13.52 -6.36 15.57
CA ALA A 228 14.61 -5.47 15.14
C ALA A 228 15.86 -6.24 14.68
N GLU A 229 16.23 -7.32 15.37
CA GLU A 229 17.34 -8.20 14.94
C GLU A 229 17.07 -8.83 13.58
N LEU A 230 15.85 -9.35 13.36
CA LEU A 230 15.46 -9.95 12.09
C LEU A 230 15.43 -8.92 10.95
N TYR A 231 14.89 -7.72 11.17
CA TYR A 231 14.93 -6.66 10.15
C TYR A 231 16.37 -6.28 9.79
N ARG A 232 17.28 -6.15 10.76
CA ARG A 232 18.70 -5.91 10.47
C ARG A 232 19.32 -7.05 9.66
N ALA A 233 18.98 -8.30 9.95
CA ALA A 233 19.46 -9.45 9.18
C ALA A 233 18.93 -9.44 7.73
N VAL A 234 17.71 -8.96 7.50
CA VAL A 234 17.20 -8.70 6.14
C VAL A 234 18.01 -7.61 5.47
N LEU A 235 18.23 -6.48 6.14
CA LEU A 235 18.96 -5.33 5.59
C LEU A 235 20.46 -5.62 5.34
N GLN A 236 21.07 -6.54 6.07
CA GLN A 236 22.42 -7.01 5.74
C GLN A 236 22.49 -7.71 4.38
N LYS A 237 21.42 -8.44 4.02
CA LYS A 237 21.32 -9.12 2.72
C LYS A 237 20.81 -8.19 1.63
N PHE A 238 19.91 -7.28 1.96
CA PHE A 238 19.23 -6.37 1.04
C PHE A 238 19.17 -4.96 1.66
N PRO A 239 20.27 -4.17 1.56
CA PRO A 239 20.40 -2.89 2.27
C PRO A 239 19.33 -1.86 1.94
N ASP A 240 18.92 -1.80 0.67
CA ASP A 240 17.95 -0.82 0.18
C ASP A 240 16.49 -1.28 0.32
N PHE A 241 16.22 -2.24 1.21
CA PHE A 241 14.87 -2.79 1.39
C PHE A 241 14.00 -1.85 2.22
N GLY A 242 13.36 -0.88 1.55
CA GLY A 242 12.51 0.14 2.16
C GLY A 242 11.53 -0.40 3.22
N PRO A 243 10.72 -1.45 2.95
CA PRO A 243 9.79 -2.02 3.93
C PRO A 243 10.45 -2.47 5.24
N ALA A 244 11.65 -3.08 5.19
CA ALA A 244 12.38 -3.46 6.40
C ALA A 244 12.98 -2.26 7.12
N GLN A 245 13.46 -1.24 6.41
CA GLN A 245 13.95 0.00 7.04
C GLN A 245 12.83 0.70 7.82
N GLN A 246 11.65 0.81 7.21
CA GLN A 246 10.49 1.45 7.81
C GLN A 246 10.00 0.71 9.05
N ASN A 247 9.82 -0.62 8.96
CA ASN A 247 9.37 -1.40 10.10
C ASN A 247 10.43 -1.47 11.22
N LEU A 248 11.72 -1.51 10.89
CA LEU A 248 12.79 -1.40 11.88
C LEU A 248 12.70 -0.09 12.66
N ALA A 249 12.49 1.04 11.98
CA ALA A 249 12.32 2.33 12.63
C ALA A 249 11.10 2.34 13.57
N LYS A 250 9.97 1.76 13.14
CA LYS A 250 8.75 1.64 13.96
C LYS A 250 8.98 0.82 15.25
N VAL A 251 9.63 -0.34 15.17
CA VAL A 251 9.87 -1.17 16.37
C VAL A 251 10.87 -0.55 17.33
N GLN A 252 11.79 0.27 16.82
CA GLN A 252 12.74 1.02 17.65
C GLN A 252 12.06 2.19 18.37
N SER A 253 11.16 2.91 17.70
CA SER A 253 10.43 4.02 18.34
C SER A 253 9.41 3.56 19.38
N SER A 254 8.89 2.34 19.24
CA SER A 254 7.88 1.77 20.14
C SER A 254 8.48 1.04 21.36
N GLY A 255 9.81 0.87 21.38
CA GLY A 255 10.54 0.17 22.44
C GLY A 255 11.13 1.09 23.52
N HIS A 256 10.75 2.36 23.53
CA HIS A 256 11.14 3.37 24.51
C HIS A 256 9.98 3.79 25.40
#